data_AF-A0A841GM62-F1
#
_entry.id   AF-A0A841GM62-F1
#
_cell.length_a   1.000
_cell.length_b   1.000
_cell.length_c   1.000
_cell.angle_alpha   90.00
_cell.angle_beta   90.00
_cell.angle_gamma   90.00
#
_symmetry.space_group_name_H-M   'P 1'
#
loop_
_entity.id
_entity.type
_entity.pdbx_description
1 polymer ?
#
loop_
_entity_poly.entity_id
_entity_poly.type
_entity_poly.pdbx_seq_one_letter_code
_entity_poly.pdbx_strand_id
1 'polypeptide(L)'
;MQNKKMKLSLLPYSILCVCVLSACSSEVEKKQANRDFDYTAAVLHPQLKTPAPLQAPSFSQEYQLPVETRKGALAEEVDVRPPEQIMPFITSSRADSSRNTLMLWFSARTLNQQIDDDVWAWLNGYLAANKIPVTRRDEVNKVIETGPVAVTFEGEKEDDIPPAPAQHFRFQVRSDQSTHRAGLMVKWLRSADDQQATPTIFEQRRYATRLLNNVSAYADTHSRNTYTTSSSGPIQLVLGEDSSGSKAIVAQNSFVNTWQWLLTALPKAGLPIEQSSQSQGLIVFNYEGDASVSMLQVLTFWEPVEETDGLALSSGKYRLQLADRGNETSITLLDDSNKPVLASAVEKLYQRLQKYSNVAPVVIADTAGTGAQKVAAQPQPEAISQPIHLVKTKDAWVADAPADQVLSRMSAELSQLGWVIKQTNTAAQRIDAEYTVPEGSLLDAFAIWKPLAPYYKGLESGSYIFQLTQLEKGTQVELLTPAQQAVPAATADQVYQALAKKLQVKAKE
;
A
#
# COMPACT_ATOMS: atom_id res chain seq x y z
N MET A 1 36.06 10.71 -63.16
CA MET A 1 35.94 10.70 -61.68
C MET A 1 34.90 11.72 -61.27
N GLN A 2 33.73 11.28 -60.80
CA GLN A 2 32.82 12.09 -59.97
C GLN A 2 31.90 11.12 -59.21
N ASN A 3 32.18 10.93 -57.92
CA ASN A 3 31.46 10.01 -57.04
C ASN A 3 30.15 10.66 -56.56
N LYS A 4 29.03 10.01 -56.86
CA LYS A 4 27.68 10.38 -56.45
C LYS A 4 27.41 9.77 -55.07
N LYS A 5 27.47 10.57 -53.99
CA LYS A 5 27.04 10.13 -52.64
C LYS A 5 25.53 10.29 -52.51
N MET A 6 24.82 9.17 -52.42
CA MET A 6 23.40 9.09 -52.05
C MET A 6 23.21 9.62 -50.63
N LYS A 7 22.35 10.64 -50.45
CA LYS A 7 21.85 11.03 -49.13
C LYS A 7 20.78 10.01 -48.72
N LEU A 8 21.14 9.13 -47.80
CA LEU A 8 20.21 8.19 -47.17
C LEU A 8 19.30 9.00 -46.22
N SER A 9 18.01 9.11 -46.54
CA SER A 9 17.03 9.79 -45.72
C SER A 9 16.76 8.99 -44.44
N LEU A 10 16.96 9.61 -43.28
CA LEU A 10 16.78 9.04 -41.92
C LEU A 10 15.31 9.06 -41.42
N LEU A 11 14.39 9.60 -42.21
CA LEU A 11 12.96 9.72 -41.89
C LEU A 11 12.16 8.40 -41.87
N PRO A 12 12.38 7.41 -42.76
CA PRO A 12 11.63 6.16 -42.70
C PRO A 12 12.05 5.24 -41.54
N TYR A 13 13.31 5.35 -41.08
CA TYR A 13 13.81 4.54 -39.95
C TYR A 13 13.27 5.00 -38.59
N SER A 14 13.01 6.30 -38.43
CA SER A 14 12.44 6.85 -37.20
C SER A 14 10.96 6.49 -37.04
N ILE A 15 10.19 6.48 -38.14
CA ILE A 15 8.78 6.03 -38.13
C ILE A 15 8.69 4.54 -37.80
N LEU A 16 9.59 3.71 -38.36
CA LEU A 16 9.61 2.27 -38.07
C LEU A 16 9.97 1.96 -36.60
N CYS A 17 10.92 2.70 -36.01
CA CYS A 17 11.26 2.55 -34.58
C CYS A 17 10.11 2.94 -33.63
N VAL A 18 9.34 3.99 -33.95
CA VAL A 18 8.20 4.42 -33.12
C VAL A 18 7.06 3.38 -33.13
N CYS A 19 6.84 2.69 -34.24
CA CYS A 19 5.84 1.61 -34.30
C CYS A 19 6.23 0.39 -33.45
N VAL A 20 7.52 0.03 -33.37
CA VAL A 20 8.00 -1.12 -32.56
C VAL A 20 7.92 -0.83 -31.05
N LEU A 21 8.05 0.43 -30.65
CA LEU A 21 7.90 0.86 -29.24
C LEU A 21 6.43 0.95 -28.78
N SER A 22 5.47 0.81 -29.68
CA SER A 22 4.02 0.84 -29.38
C SER A 22 3.42 -0.55 -29.16
N ALA A 23 4.24 -1.62 -29.20
CA ALA A 23 3.83 -2.98 -28.83
C ALA A 23 3.72 -3.13 -27.30
N CYS A 24 3.10 -2.14 -26.64
CA CYS A 24 2.59 -2.30 -25.29
C CYS A 24 1.51 -3.39 -25.36
N SER A 25 1.72 -4.48 -24.62
CA SER A 25 0.82 -5.63 -24.47
C SER A 25 -0.64 -5.32 -24.79
N SER A 26 -1.14 -5.90 -25.88
CA SER A 26 -2.54 -5.70 -26.27
C SER A 26 -3.47 -6.45 -25.31
N GLU A 27 -4.71 -5.97 -25.14
CA GLU A 27 -5.72 -6.59 -24.26
C GLU A 27 -5.99 -8.07 -24.57
N VAL A 28 -5.78 -8.45 -25.83
CA VAL A 28 -5.94 -9.81 -26.35
C VAL A 28 -4.80 -10.71 -25.86
N GLU A 29 -3.56 -10.22 -25.83
CA GLU A 29 -2.41 -11.00 -25.35
C GLU A 29 -2.54 -11.41 -23.88
N LYS A 30 -3.18 -10.58 -23.04
CA LYS A 30 -3.42 -10.91 -21.62
C LYS A 30 -4.40 -12.07 -21.41
N LYS A 31 -5.22 -12.41 -22.42
CA LYS A 31 -6.16 -13.54 -22.37
C LYS A 31 -5.57 -14.82 -22.96
N GLN A 32 -4.48 -14.74 -23.72
CA GLN A 32 -3.98 -15.84 -24.53
C GLN A 32 -2.81 -16.57 -23.87
N ALA A 33 -2.63 -17.83 -24.26
CA ALA A 33 -1.43 -18.57 -23.90
C ALA A 33 -0.19 -17.93 -24.56
N ASN A 34 0.95 -17.98 -23.87
CA ASN A 34 2.20 -17.53 -24.46
C ASN A 34 2.63 -18.43 -25.62
N ARG A 35 3.29 -17.82 -26.63
CA ARG A 35 3.87 -18.41 -27.85
C ARG A 35 2.91 -18.52 -29.04
N ASP A 36 3.42 -19.10 -30.11
CA ASP A 36 2.77 -19.42 -31.37
C ASP A 36 1.82 -20.62 -31.25
N PHE A 37 0.79 -20.62 -32.11
CA PHE A 37 -0.27 -21.63 -32.12
C PHE A 37 -0.12 -22.63 -33.28
N ASP A 38 1.10 -22.81 -33.79
CA ASP A 38 1.44 -23.67 -34.94
C ASP A 38 1.03 -25.14 -34.75
N TYR A 39 0.93 -25.59 -33.50
CA TYR A 39 0.47 -26.94 -33.17
C TYR A 39 -0.94 -27.24 -33.67
N THR A 40 -1.76 -26.21 -33.95
CA THR A 40 -3.11 -26.38 -34.52
C THR A 40 -3.09 -26.91 -35.95
N ALA A 41 -1.99 -26.74 -36.68
CA ALA A 41 -1.80 -27.28 -38.02
C ALA A 41 -1.27 -28.73 -38.03
N ALA A 42 -1.02 -29.33 -36.85
CA ALA A 42 -0.49 -30.68 -36.76
C ALA A 42 -1.48 -31.71 -37.33
N VAL A 43 -1.01 -32.56 -38.24
CA VAL A 43 -1.81 -33.62 -38.85
C VAL A 43 -1.44 -34.97 -38.22
N LEU A 44 -2.45 -35.73 -37.79
CA LEU A 44 -2.25 -37.09 -37.33
C LEU A 44 -1.94 -38.00 -38.51
N HIS A 45 -0.73 -38.57 -38.55
CA HIS A 45 -0.37 -39.54 -39.57
C HIS A 45 -0.99 -40.91 -39.25
N PRO A 46 -1.59 -41.60 -40.24
CA PRO A 46 -2.12 -42.94 -40.04
C PRO A 46 -1.00 -43.92 -39.72
N GLN A 47 -1.31 -44.97 -38.95
CA GLN A 47 -0.37 -46.05 -38.69
C GLN A 47 0.13 -46.67 -40.00
N LEU A 48 1.39 -47.15 -39.97
CA LEU A 48 2.03 -47.78 -41.12
C LEU A 48 1.19 -48.97 -41.58
N LYS A 49 0.74 -48.94 -42.84
CA LYS A 49 0.07 -50.08 -43.47
C LYS A 49 1.12 -51.09 -43.93
N THR A 50 1.19 -52.23 -43.27
CA THR A 50 2.09 -53.33 -43.67
C THR A 50 1.49 -54.08 -44.87
N PRO A 51 2.20 -54.21 -46.00
CA PRO A 51 1.73 -54.96 -47.15
C PRO A 51 1.82 -56.47 -46.92
N ALA A 52 0.88 -57.24 -47.48
CA ALA A 52 0.95 -58.70 -47.46
C ALA A 52 2.16 -59.20 -48.28
N PRO A 53 2.90 -60.26 -47.86
CA PRO A 53 2.65 -61.18 -46.75
C PRO A 53 3.40 -60.84 -45.43
N LEU A 54 3.86 -59.59 -45.25
CA LEU A 54 4.66 -59.21 -44.09
C LEU A 54 3.79 -59.06 -42.82
N GLN A 55 4.31 -59.47 -41.67
CA GLN A 55 3.64 -59.27 -40.38
C GLN A 55 3.86 -57.83 -39.89
N ALA A 56 2.78 -57.18 -39.46
CA ALA A 56 2.85 -55.86 -38.86
C ALA A 56 3.53 -55.93 -37.48
N PRO A 57 4.38 -54.94 -37.14
CA PRO A 57 4.95 -54.85 -35.80
C PRO A 57 3.87 -54.56 -34.76
N SER A 58 4.10 -54.94 -33.50
CA SER A 58 3.23 -54.53 -32.40
C SER A 58 3.41 -53.03 -32.12
N PHE A 59 2.31 -52.28 -32.16
CA PHE A 59 2.30 -50.87 -31.80
C PHE A 59 1.98 -50.71 -30.31
N SER A 60 2.74 -49.85 -29.62
CA SER A 60 2.44 -49.46 -28.24
C SER A 60 1.15 -48.63 -28.19
N GLN A 61 0.34 -48.86 -27.16
CA GLN A 61 -0.88 -48.10 -26.87
C GLN A 61 -0.58 -46.83 -26.02
N GLU A 62 0.64 -46.66 -25.54
CA GLU A 62 1.03 -45.59 -24.60
C GLU A 62 0.75 -44.17 -25.11
N TYR A 63 0.91 -43.94 -26.42
CA TYR A 63 0.68 -42.64 -27.06
C TYR A 63 -0.59 -42.60 -27.91
N GLN A 64 -1.52 -43.56 -27.70
CA GLN A 64 -2.78 -43.58 -28.42
C GLN A 64 -3.67 -42.44 -27.93
N LEU A 65 -3.93 -41.47 -28.82
CA LEU A 65 -4.84 -40.37 -28.53
C LEU A 65 -6.29 -40.87 -28.51
N PRO A 66 -7.08 -40.52 -27.48
CA PRO A 66 -8.51 -40.79 -27.48
C PRO A 66 -9.22 -39.97 -28.56
N VAL A 67 -10.29 -40.51 -29.12
CA VAL A 67 -11.16 -39.76 -30.04
C VAL A 67 -11.98 -38.77 -29.22
N GLU A 68 -11.59 -37.49 -29.26
CA GLU A 68 -12.33 -36.41 -28.61
C GLU A 68 -13.38 -35.83 -29.55
N THR A 69 -14.61 -35.71 -29.05
CA THR A 69 -15.76 -35.13 -29.77
C THR A 69 -16.21 -33.79 -29.19
N ARG A 70 -15.61 -33.39 -28.06
CA ARG A 70 -15.95 -32.15 -27.36
C ARG A 70 -15.46 -30.95 -28.16
N LYS A 71 -16.36 -30.00 -28.40
CA LYS A 71 -16.05 -28.71 -29.01
C LYS A 71 -15.71 -27.71 -27.91
N GLY A 72 -14.60 -26.99 -28.05
CA GLY A 72 -14.16 -25.95 -27.14
C GLY A 72 -13.33 -24.91 -27.89
N ALA A 73 -13.02 -23.81 -27.20
CA ALA A 73 -12.09 -22.82 -27.72
C ALA A 73 -10.72 -23.47 -27.97
N LEU A 74 -10.04 -23.05 -29.03
CA LEU A 74 -8.73 -23.56 -29.43
C LEU A 74 -7.74 -22.40 -29.55
N ALA A 75 -6.48 -22.67 -29.22
CA ALA A 75 -5.39 -21.72 -29.43
C ALA A 75 -5.69 -20.32 -28.84
N GLU A 76 -5.69 -19.30 -29.70
CA GLU A 76 -5.93 -17.88 -29.38
C GLU A 76 -7.27 -17.60 -28.72
N GLU A 77 -8.25 -18.49 -28.90
CA GLU A 77 -9.59 -18.32 -28.31
C GLU A 77 -9.65 -18.83 -26.86
N VAL A 78 -8.62 -19.55 -26.39
CA VAL A 78 -8.57 -20.08 -25.03
C VAL A 78 -8.18 -18.97 -24.05
N ASP A 79 -9.13 -18.56 -23.21
CA ASP A 79 -8.88 -17.64 -22.10
C ASP A 79 -8.10 -18.34 -20.99
N VAL A 80 -6.82 -17.97 -20.82
CA VAL A 80 -5.92 -18.54 -19.81
C VAL A 80 -5.86 -17.73 -18.52
N ARG A 81 -6.69 -16.69 -18.37
CA ARG A 81 -6.70 -15.88 -17.14
C ARG A 81 -7.08 -16.74 -15.93
N PRO A 82 -6.51 -16.45 -14.74
CA PRO A 82 -6.84 -17.19 -13.53
C PRO A 82 -8.36 -17.09 -13.26
N PRO A 83 -9.02 -18.22 -12.95
CA PRO A 83 -10.43 -18.20 -12.55
C PRO A 83 -10.64 -17.35 -11.30
N GLU A 84 -11.67 -16.51 -11.32
CA GLU A 84 -12.00 -15.67 -10.16
C GLU A 84 -12.54 -16.52 -9.00
N GLN A 85 -11.99 -16.29 -7.81
CA GLN A 85 -12.43 -16.90 -6.57
C GLN A 85 -13.41 -15.99 -5.83
N ILE A 86 -14.47 -16.57 -5.25
CA ILE A 86 -15.38 -15.85 -4.35
C ILE A 86 -14.63 -15.55 -3.04
N MET A 87 -14.59 -14.29 -2.64
CA MET A 87 -13.84 -13.81 -1.47
C MET A 87 -14.79 -13.51 -0.29
N PRO A 88 -14.77 -14.35 0.77
CA PRO A 88 -15.53 -14.10 1.99
C PRO A 88 -14.77 -13.13 2.91
N PHE A 89 -14.89 -11.82 2.67
CA PHE A 89 -14.18 -10.81 3.48
C PHE A 89 -14.70 -10.73 4.92
N ILE A 90 -16.00 -10.95 5.12
CA ILE A 90 -16.61 -10.94 6.44
C ILE A 90 -16.29 -12.25 7.17
N THR A 91 -15.86 -12.19 8.43
CA THR A 91 -15.48 -13.37 9.25
C THR A 91 -16.58 -14.44 9.33
N SER A 92 -17.85 -14.04 9.35
CA SER A 92 -19.01 -14.96 9.41
C SER A 92 -19.53 -15.37 8.03
N SER A 93 -18.76 -15.12 6.96
CA SER A 93 -19.13 -15.45 5.59
C SER A 93 -18.36 -16.65 5.03
N ARG A 94 -18.95 -17.35 4.07
CA ARG A 94 -18.35 -18.52 3.38
C ARG A 94 -18.84 -18.61 1.94
N ALA A 95 -17.93 -18.84 1.01
CA ALA A 95 -18.29 -19.13 -0.38
C ALA A 95 -18.97 -20.50 -0.47
N ASP A 96 -19.98 -20.62 -1.32
CA ASP A 96 -20.57 -21.91 -1.64
C ASP A 96 -19.59 -22.75 -2.49
N SER A 97 -19.51 -24.05 -2.19
CA SER A 97 -18.60 -24.98 -2.88
C SER A 97 -19.20 -25.55 -4.19
N SER A 98 -20.45 -25.23 -4.50
CA SER A 98 -21.12 -25.67 -5.71
C SER A 98 -20.49 -25.06 -6.97
N ARG A 99 -20.09 -25.93 -7.90
CA ARG A 99 -19.44 -25.51 -9.15
C ARG A 99 -20.33 -24.61 -10.02
N ASN A 100 -21.65 -24.65 -9.88
CA ASN A 100 -22.58 -23.92 -10.77
C ASN A 100 -23.26 -22.70 -10.13
N THR A 101 -23.07 -22.46 -8.83
CA THR A 101 -23.79 -21.39 -8.14
C THR A 101 -22.80 -20.39 -7.57
N LEU A 102 -22.89 -19.13 -8.02
CA LEU A 102 -22.14 -18.03 -7.44
C LEU A 102 -22.90 -17.50 -6.23
N MET A 103 -22.60 -18.07 -5.07
CA MET A 103 -23.27 -17.73 -3.82
C MET A 103 -22.26 -17.54 -2.69
N LEU A 104 -22.49 -16.49 -1.90
CA LEU A 104 -21.77 -16.18 -0.67
C LEU A 104 -22.74 -16.23 0.50
N TRP A 105 -22.51 -17.14 1.44
CA TRP A 105 -23.32 -17.27 2.65
C TRP A 105 -22.79 -16.37 3.75
N PHE A 106 -23.68 -15.75 4.50
CA PHE A 106 -23.42 -14.95 5.69
C PHE A 106 -24.16 -15.57 6.88
N SER A 107 -23.48 -15.71 8.01
CA SER A 107 -24.09 -16.21 9.24
C SER A 107 -24.36 -15.07 10.21
N ALA A 108 -25.54 -15.11 10.84
CA ALA A 108 -25.88 -14.23 11.95
C ALA A 108 -24.89 -14.42 13.10
N ARG A 109 -24.51 -13.33 13.76
CA ARG A 109 -23.64 -13.37 14.96
C ARG A 109 -24.46 -13.51 16.25
N THR A 110 -25.75 -13.21 16.20
CA THR A 110 -26.68 -13.28 17.34
C THR A 110 -28.01 -13.84 16.88
N LEU A 111 -28.72 -14.55 17.76
CA LEU A 111 -30.00 -15.20 17.45
C LEU A 111 -31.12 -14.22 17.04
N ASN A 112 -31.03 -12.96 17.44
CA ASN A 112 -32.01 -11.93 17.11
C ASN A 112 -31.67 -11.14 15.84
N GLN A 113 -30.52 -11.44 15.19
CA GLN A 113 -30.08 -10.72 14.00
C GLN A 113 -30.79 -11.26 12.75
N GLN A 114 -31.49 -10.37 12.04
CA GLN A 114 -32.07 -10.67 10.73
C GLN A 114 -31.03 -10.50 9.63
N ILE A 115 -30.14 -11.49 9.51
CA ILE A 115 -29.00 -11.44 8.58
C ILE A 115 -29.42 -11.28 7.11
N ASP A 116 -30.61 -11.72 6.73
CA ASP A 116 -31.13 -11.55 5.37
C ASP A 116 -31.57 -10.11 5.07
N ASP A 117 -32.01 -9.35 6.07
CA ASP A 117 -32.28 -7.92 5.94
C ASP A 117 -30.97 -7.13 5.88
N ASP A 118 -29.97 -7.51 6.68
CA ASP A 118 -28.63 -6.91 6.64
C ASP A 118 -27.97 -7.10 5.27
N VAL A 119 -27.95 -8.33 4.73
CA VAL A 119 -27.40 -8.63 3.41
C VAL A 119 -28.15 -7.87 2.31
N TRP A 120 -29.48 -7.75 2.43
CA TRP A 120 -30.28 -6.97 1.50
C TRP A 120 -29.93 -5.47 1.58
N ALA A 121 -29.77 -4.92 2.78
CA ALA A 121 -29.37 -3.53 2.98
C ALA A 121 -27.97 -3.25 2.42
N TRP A 122 -26.99 -4.13 2.64
CA TRP A 122 -25.64 -4.00 2.09
C TRP A 122 -25.64 -4.04 0.56
N LEU A 123 -26.40 -4.94 -0.06
CA LEU A 123 -26.54 -4.98 -1.52
C LEU A 123 -27.12 -3.65 -2.04
N ASN A 124 -28.20 -3.16 -1.44
CA ASN A 124 -28.81 -1.90 -1.85
C ASN A 124 -27.87 -0.70 -1.66
N GLY A 125 -27.15 -0.66 -0.53
CA GLY A 125 -26.15 0.36 -0.23
C GLY A 125 -25.02 0.36 -1.26
N TYR A 126 -24.49 -0.81 -1.62
CA TYR A 126 -23.46 -0.95 -2.65
C TYR A 126 -23.93 -0.41 -4.00
N LEU A 127 -25.13 -0.80 -4.45
CA LEU A 127 -25.69 -0.35 -5.72
C LEU A 127 -25.91 1.17 -5.72
N ALA A 128 -26.40 1.73 -4.63
CA ALA A 128 -26.61 3.18 -4.50
C ALA A 128 -25.28 3.96 -4.48
N ALA A 129 -24.30 3.51 -3.68
CA ALA A 129 -22.98 4.13 -3.56
C ALA A 129 -22.25 4.18 -4.91
N ASN A 130 -22.36 3.11 -5.69
CA ASN A 130 -21.75 2.98 -7.01
C ASN A 130 -22.62 3.51 -8.16
N LYS A 131 -23.78 4.12 -7.84
CA LYS A 131 -24.73 4.67 -8.83
C LYS A 131 -25.15 3.63 -9.89
N ILE A 132 -25.23 2.36 -9.49
CA ILE A 132 -25.65 1.27 -10.37
C ILE A 132 -27.17 1.34 -10.56
N PRO A 133 -27.67 1.51 -11.80
CA PRO A 133 -29.10 1.53 -12.05
C PRO A 133 -29.74 0.19 -11.72
N VAL A 134 -31.01 0.21 -11.30
CA VAL A 134 -31.82 -0.99 -11.04
C VAL A 134 -32.96 -1.00 -12.04
N THR A 135 -33.05 -2.05 -12.86
CA THR A 135 -34.10 -2.20 -13.89
C THR A 135 -35.34 -2.87 -13.33
N ARG A 136 -35.15 -3.81 -12.41
CA ARG A 136 -36.24 -4.51 -11.72
C ARG A 136 -35.86 -4.74 -10.27
N ARG A 137 -36.81 -4.50 -9.38
CA ARG A 137 -36.69 -4.77 -7.94
C ARG A 137 -37.92 -5.55 -7.47
N ASP A 138 -37.68 -6.63 -6.75
CA ASP A 138 -38.68 -7.42 -6.06
C ASP A 138 -38.25 -7.53 -4.59
N GLU A 139 -38.90 -6.77 -3.72
CA GLU A 139 -38.57 -6.72 -2.30
C GLU A 139 -39.07 -7.96 -1.55
N VAL A 140 -40.14 -8.60 -2.03
CA VAL A 140 -40.73 -9.78 -1.39
C VAL A 140 -39.81 -10.99 -1.56
N ASN A 141 -39.33 -11.21 -2.78
CA ASN A 141 -38.42 -12.32 -3.10
C ASN A 141 -36.94 -11.94 -2.92
N LYS A 142 -36.65 -10.71 -2.49
CA LYS A 142 -35.30 -10.13 -2.39
C LYS A 142 -34.47 -10.37 -3.67
N VAL A 143 -35.03 -9.98 -4.82
CA VAL A 143 -34.39 -10.07 -6.14
C VAL A 143 -34.18 -8.69 -6.74
N ILE A 144 -32.98 -8.42 -7.25
CA ILE A 144 -32.65 -7.20 -7.99
C ILE A 144 -32.07 -7.58 -9.34
N GLU A 145 -32.55 -6.94 -10.40
CA GLU A 145 -31.89 -6.92 -11.70
C GLU A 145 -31.27 -5.54 -11.91
N THR A 146 -29.98 -5.54 -12.24
CA THR A 146 -29.24 -4.30 -12.48
C THR A 146 -29.49 -3.80 -13.91
N GLY A 147 -29.30 -2.50 -14.10
CA GLY A 147 -28.97 -1.96 -15.41
C GLY A 147 -27.53 -2.31 -15.81
N PRO A 148 -27.00 -1.67 -16.87
CA PRO A 148 -25.67 -1.97 -17.36
C PRO A 148 -24.59 -1.62 -16.33
N VAL A 149 -23.75 -2.58 -15.97
CA VAL A 149 -22.64 -2.43 -15.02
C VAL A 149 -21.34 -2.83 -15.70
N ALA A 150 -20.40 -1.89 -15.80
CA ALA A 150 -19.01 -2.20 -16.13
C ALA A 150 -18.31 -2.64 -14.84
N VAL A 151 -17.89 -3.90 -14.78
CA VAL A 151 -17.30 -4.46 -13.57
C VAL A 151 -15.81 -4.19 -13.54
N THR A 152 -15.39 -3.22 -12.73
CA THR A 152 -14.01 -3.02 -12.29
C THR A 152 -13.83 -3.64 -10.91
N PHE A 153 -12.62 -4.15 -10.62
CA PHE A 153 -12.26 -4.55 -9.26
C PHE A 153 -11.54 -3.38 -8.60
N GLU A 154 -11.99 -2.94 -7.43
CA GLU A 154 -11.49 -1.72 -6.75
C GLU A 154 -9.98 -1.79 -6.39
N GLY A 155 -9.36 -2.98 -6.45
CA GLY A 155 -7.93 -3.19 -6.24
C GLY A 155 -7.07 -3.29 -7.51
N GLU A 156 -7.67 -3.21 -8.70
CA GLU A 156 -6.94 -3.29 -9.98
C GLU A 156 -6.70 -1.87 -10.53
N LYS A 157 -5.44 -1.55 -10.88
CA LYS A 157 -5.15 -0.32 -11.64
C LYS A 157 -5.71 -0.48 -13.06
N GLU A 158 -6.24 0.61 -13.62
CA GLU A 158 -6.88 0.63 -14.95
C GLU A 158 -5.97 0.07 -16.07
N ASP A 159 -4.65 0.18 -15.91
CA ASP A 159 -3.64 -0.33 -16.85
C ASP A 159 -3.43 -1.86 -16.81
N ASP A 160 -3.82 -2.55 -15.73
CA ASP A 160 -3.51 -3.97 -15.52
C ASP A 160 -4.54 -4.90 -16.19
N ILE A 161 -5.83 -4.58 -16.11
CA ILE A 161 -6.91 -5.36 -16.74
C ILE A 161 -8.00 -4.38 -17.20
N PRO A 162 -8.35 -4.34 -18.49
CA PRO A 162 -9.39 -3.43 -18.97
C PRO A 162 -10.74 -3.73 -18.31
N PRO A 163 -11.56 -2.70 -18.03
CA PRO A 163 -12.88 -2.87 -17.42
C PRO A 163 -13.72 -3.83 -18.25
N ALA A 164 -14.45 -4.71 -17.57
CA ALA A 164 -15.42 -5.55 -18.27
C ALA A 164 -16.42 -4.67 -19.03
N PRO A 165 -16.80 -5.01 -20.28
CA PRO A 165 -17.85 -4.29 -20.99
C PRO A 165 -19.11 -4.29 -20.12
N ALA A 166 -19.96 -3.28 -20.26
CA ALA A 166 -21.13 -3.19 -19.40
C ALA A 166 -22.07 -4.39 -19.59
N GLN A 167 -22.51 -5.02 -18.49
CA GLN A 167 -23.38 -6.20 -18.50
C GLN A 167 -24.53 -6.05 -17.49
N HIS A 168 -25.60 -6.81 -17.67
CA HIS A 168 -26.71 -6.91 -16.73
C HIS A 168 -26.56 -8.14 -15.83
N PHE A 169 -26.89 -7.98 -14.54
CA PHE A 169 -26.81 -9.03 -13.54
C PHE A 169 -28.11 -9.14 -12.75
N ARG A 170 -28.38 -10.33 -12.21
CA ARG A 170 -29.43 -10.58 -11.22
C ARG A 170 -28.81 -10.98 -9.90
N PHE A 171 -29.17 -10.24 -8.86
CA PHE A 171 -28.92 -10.62 -7.48
C PHE A 171 -30.15 -11.25 -6.86
N GLN A 172 -29.92 -12.20 -5.96
CA GLN A 172 -30.96 -12.78 -5.13
C GLN A 172 -30.41 -13.06 -3.73
N VAL A 173 -31.12 -12.61 -2.70
CA VAL A 173 -30.83 -12.99 -1.33
C VAL A 173 -31.73 -14.15 -0.93
N ARG A 174 -31.15 -15.26 -0.46
CA ARG A 174 -31.86 -16.43 0.05
C ARG A 174 -31.67 -16.54 1.54
N SER A 175 -32.74 -16.47 2.32
CA SER A 175 -32.68 -16.75 3.76
C SER A 175 -32.73 -18.26 4.01
N ASP A 176 -31.87 -18.74 4.90
CA ASP A 176 -31.92 -20.06 5.51
C ASP A 176 -32.12 -19.89 7.02
N GLN A 177 -33.40 -19.88 7.40
CA GLN A 177 -33.84 -19.72 8.78
C GLN A 177 -33.35 -20.87 9.67
N SER A 178 -33.17 -22.08 9.12
CA SER A 178 -32.78 -23.26 9.90
C SER A 178 -31.34 -23.19 10.41
N THR A 179 -30.46 -22.55 9.62
CA THR A 179 -29.05 -22.37 9.99
C THR A 179 -28.72 -20.94 10.39
N HIS A 180 -29.72 -20.05 10.50
CA HIS A 180 -29.57 -18.61 10.75
C HIS A 180 -28.56 -17.94 9.80
N ARG A 181 -28.72 -18.21 8.49
CA ARG A 181 -27.85 -17.72 7.42
C ARG A 181 -28.63 -17.03 6.32
N ALA A 182 -27.95 -16.16 5.57
CA ALA A 182 -28.44 -15.60 4.33
C ALA A 182 -27.39 -15.78 3.22
N GLY A 183 -27.81 -16.24 2.05
CA GLY A 183 -26.98 -16.41 0.87
C GLY A 183 -27.21 -15.30 -0.14
N LEU A 184 -26.17 -14.56 -0.51
CA LEU A 184 -26.19 -13.62 -1.63
C LEU A 184 -25.76 -14.35 -2.90
N MET A 185 -26.66 -14.46 -3.86
CA MET A 185 -26.42 -15.03 -5.18
C MET A 185 -26.30 -13.95 -6.24
N VAL A 186 -25.40 -14.15 -7.19
CA VAL A 186 -25.31 -13.33 -8.42
C VAL A 186 -25.38 -14.22 -9.66
N LYS A 187 -26.02 -13.72 -10.71
CA LYS A 187 -26.07 -14.38 -12.02
C LYS A 187 -25.95 -13.36 -13.14
N TRP A 188 -25.16 -13.67 -14.16
CA TRP A 188 -25.13 -12.90 -15.40
C TRP A 188 -26.44 -13.07 -16.18
N LEU A 189 -26.98 -11.97 -16.73
CA LEU A 189 -28.22 -11.97 -17.51
C LEU A 189 -27.98 -11.81 -19.00
N ARG A 190 -27.35 -10.69 -19.40
CA ARG A 190 -27.13 -10.30 -20.80
C ARG A 190 -26.09 -9.18 -20.92
N SER A 191 -25.55 -9.01 -22.12
CA SER A 191 -24.75 -7.84 -22.50
C SER A 191 -25.59 -6.55 -22.47
N ALA A 192 -24.94 -5.42 -22.21
CA ALA A 192 -25.60 -4.11 -22.31
C ALA A 192 -25.89 -3.70 -23.77
N ASP A 193 -25.01 -4.10 -24.69
CA ASP A 193 -25.16 -3.90 -26.13
C ASP A 193 -25.49 -5.23 -26.81
N ASP A 194 -26.60 -5.26 -27.56
CA ASP A 194 -27.06 -6.42 -28.31
C ASP A 194 -26.17 -6.73 -29.53
N GLN A 195 -25.34 -5.77 -29.97
CA GLN A 195 -24.33 -5.99 -31.03
C GLN A 195 -23.05 -6.64 -30.49
N GLN A 196 -22.87 -6.67 -29.17
CA GLN A 196 -21.68 -7.22 -28.54
C GLN A 196 -21.77 -8.74 -28.44
N ALA A 197 -20.70 -9.42 -28.84
CA ALA A 197 -20.63 -10.88 -28.75
C ALA A 197 -20.91 -11.35 -27.32
N THR A 198 -21.78 -12.34 -27.17
CA THR A 198 -22.11 -12.92 -25.87
C THR A 198 -20.83 -13.47 -25.22
N PRO A 199 -20.46 -13.01 -24.00
CA PRO A 199 -19.27 -13.48 -23.33
C PRO A 199 -19.31 -14.99 -23.10
N THR A 200 -18.15 -15.62 -23.05
CA THR A 200 -18.05 -17.06 -22.75
C THR A 200 -18.58 -17.37 -21.35
N ILE A 201 -18.93 -18.64 -21.05
CA ILE A 201 -19.38 -19.04 -19.70
C ILE A 201 -18.33 -18.69 -18.63
N PHE A 202 -17.04 -18.76 -18.97
CA PHE A 202 -15.94 -18.37 -18.09
C PHE A 202 -15.93 -16.86 -17.80
N GLU A 203 -16.15 -16.04 -18.83
CA GLU A 203 -16.24 -14.58 -18.67
C GLU A 203 -17.48 -14.16 -17.89
N GLN A 204 -18.65 -14.74 -18.19
CA GLN A 204 -19.88 -14.51 -17.44
C GLN A 204 -19.67 -14.80 -15.95
N ARG A 205 -19.02 -15.93 -15.63
CA ARG A 205 -18.68 -16.30 -14.25
C ARG A 205 -17.70 -15.31 -13.64
N ARG A 206 -16.63 -14.95 -14.35
CA ARG A 206 -15.62 -13.97 -13.91
C ARG A 206 -16.26 -12.64 -13.53
N TYR A 207 -17.09 -12.07 -14.40
CA TYR A 207 -17.72 -10.77 -14.16
C TYR A 207 -18.71 -10.83 -12.99
N ALA A 208 -19.50 -11.89 -12.90
CA ALA A 208 -20.42 -12.07 -11.78
C ALA A 208 -19.67 -12.27 -10.45
N THR A 209 -18.60 -13.07 -10.40
CA THR A 209 -17.78 -13.27 -9.20
C THR A 209 -17.14 -11.96 -8.74
N ARG A 210 -16.59 -11.16 -9.67
CA ARG A 210 -16.01 -9.84 -9.34
C ARG A 210 -17.04 -8.92 -8.69
N LEU A 211 -18.23 -8.85 -9.28
CA LEU A 211 -19.31 -8.03 -8.74
C LEU A 211 -19.77 -8.52 -7.35
N LEU A 212 -19.85 -9.83 -7.13
CA LEU A 212 -20.13 -10.41 -5.81
C LEU A 212 -19.04 -10.05 -4.78
N ASN A 213 -17.77 -10.09 -5.19
CA ASN A 213 -16.65 -9.74 -4.33
C ASN A 213 -16.67 -8.25 -3.95
N ASN A 214 -17.04 -7.36 -4.87
CA ASN A 214 -17.20 -5.93 -4.56
C ASN A 214 -18.32 -5.70 -3.52
N VAL A 215 -19.47 -6.40 -3.66
CA VAL A 215 -20.53 -6.34 -2.65
C VAL A 215 -20.05 -6.89 -1.30
N SER A 216 -19.27 -7.98 -1.31
CA SER A 216 -18.66 -8.56 -0.10
C SER A 216 -17.71 -7.58 0.61
N ALA A 217 -16.87 -6.86 -0.14
CA ALA A 217 -15.96 -5.84 0.39
C ALA A 217 -16.73 -4.65 0.98
N TYR A 218 -17.77 -4.18 0.28
CA TYR A 218 -18.66 -3.14 0.79
C TYR A 218 -19.37 -3.57 2.09
N ALA A 219 -19.84 -4.81 2.14
CA ALA A 219 -20.46 -5.37 3.33
C ALA A 219 -19.47 -5.48 4.51
N ASP A 220 -18.21 -5.82 4.28
CA ASP A 220 -17.18 -5.85 5.34
C ASP A 220 -17.01 -4.48 5.99
N THR A 221 -16.80 -3.43 5.19
CA THR A 221 -16.63 -2.05 5.70
C THR A 221 -17.85 -1.57 6.50
N HIS A 222 -19.06 -1.84 6.03
CA HIS A 222 -20.29 -1.41 6.70
C HIS A 222 -20.61 -2.25 7.92
N SER A 223 -20.31 -3.56 7.90
CA SER A 223 -20.46 -4.41 9.07
C SER A 223 -19.53 -3.95 10.20
N ARG A 224 -18.28 -3.58 9.90
CA ARG A 224 -17.36 -3.01 10.90
C ARG A 224 -17.92 -1.74 11.52
N ASN A 225 -18.43 -0.81 10.70
CA ASN A 225 -18.96 0.47 11.17
C ASN A 225 -20.17 0.33 12.10
N THR A 226 -21.10 -0.60 11.82
CA THR A 226 -22.25 -0.84 12.70
C THR A 226 -21.85 -1.37 14.08
N TYR A 227 -20.73 -2.10 14.18
CA TYR A 227 -20.24 -2.67 15.44
C TYR A 227 -19.14 -1.83 16.13
N THR A 228 -18.45 -0.91 15.42
CA THR A 228 -17.51 0.04 16.03
C THR A 228 -18.23 1.21 16.70
N THR A 229 -19.46 1.54 16.29
CA THR A 229 -20.31 2.53 17.01
C THR A 229 -20.67 2.12 18.43
N SER A 230 -20.43 0.87 18.84
CA SER A 230 -20.64 0.41 20.21
C SER A 230 -19.42 0.56 21.12
N SER A 231 -18.30 1.09 20.62
CA SER A 231 -17.04 1.17 21.40
C SER A 231 -16.27 2.49 21.24
N SER A 232 -16.97 3.58 20.92
CA SER A 232 -16.43 4.95 21.07
C SER A 232 -16.53 5.47 22.51
N GLY A 233 -16.74 4.57 23.47
CA GLY A 233 -16.63 4.85 24.91
C GLY A 233 -15.17 4.78 25.38
N PRO A 234 -14.89 5.25 26.60
CA PRO A 234 -13.56 5.15 27.18
C PRO A 234 -13.07 3.71 27.20
N ILE A 235 -11.79 3.49 26.85
CA ILE A 235 -11.20 2.16 26.84
C ILE A 235 -10.97 1.72 28.28
N GLN A 236 -11.70 0.69 28.70
CA GLN A 236 -11.48 0.07 30.00
C GLN A 236 -10.27 -0.85 29.92
N LEU A 237 -9.25 -0.52 30.71
CA LEU A 237 -8.05 -1.33 30.88
C LEU A 237 -8.18 -2.10 32.19
N VAL A 238 -7.74 -3.36 32.19
CA VAL A 238 -7.56 -4.17 33.40
C VAL A 238 -6.20 -4.84 33.37
N LEU A 239 -5.64 -5.14 34.55
CA LEU A 239 -4.45 -5.98 34.64
C LEU A 239 -4.87 -7.44 34.55
N GLY A 240 -4.18 -8.21 33.71
CA GLY A 240 -4.45 -9.62 33.51
C GLY A 240 -3.20 -10.36 33.04
N GLU A 241 -3.42 -11.47 32.35
CA GLU A 241 -2.38 -12.30 31.76
C GLU A 241 -2.60 -12.45 30.25
N ASP A 242 -1.50 -12.59 29.52
CA ASP A 242 -1.54 -12.97 28.10
C ASP A 242 -1.74 -14.49 27.93
N SER A 243 -1.83 -14.96 26.68
CA SER A 243 -2.01 -16.38 26.37
C SER A 243 -0.85 -17.28 26.81
N SER A 244 0.29 -16.69 27.22
CA SER A 244 1.47 -17.40 27.73
C SER A 244 1.55 -17.40 29.27
N GLY A 245 0.61 -16.75 29.97
CA GLY A 245 0.62 -16.60 31.42
C GLY A 245 1.52 -15.46 31.92
N SER A 246 2.02 -14.59 31.03
CA SER A 246 2.79 -13.42 31.41
C SER A 246 1.87 -12.26 31.77
N LYS A 247 2.26 -11.40 32.73
CA LYS A 247 1.46 -10.22 33.09
C LYS A 247 1.29 -9.30 31.89
N ALA A 248 0.04 -8.92 31.60
CA ALA A 248 -0.33 -8.08 30.48
C ALA A 248 -1.43 -7.10 30.87
N ILE A 249 -1.62 -6.07 30.06
CA ILE A 249 -2.75 -5.15 30.15
C ILE A 249 -3.83 -5.67 29.21
N VAL A 250 -5.05 -5.86 29.68
CA VAL A 250 -6.19 -6.28 28.87
C VAL A 250 -7.09 -5.08 28.64
N ALA A 251 -7.25 -4.67 27.38
CA ALA A 251 -8.23 -3.68 26.97
C ALA A 251 -9.54 -4.38 26.61
N GLN A 252 -10.64 -3.96 27.23
CA GLN A 252 -11.98 -4.47 26.93
C GLN A 252 -12.56 -3.79 25.67
N ASN A 253 -11.81 -3.89 24.57
CA ASN A 253 -12.20 -3.34 23.28
C ASN A 253 -11.58 -4.19 22.16
N SER A 254 -12.10 -4.03 20.94
CA SER A 254 -11.57 -4.70 19.76
C SER A 254 -10.12 -4.31 19.49
N PHE A 255 -9.40 -5.20 18.82
CA PHE A 255 -8.00 -4.99 18.45
C PHE A 255 -7.80 -3.67 17.70
N VAL A 256 -8.64 -3.38 16.72
CA VAL A 256 -8.51 -2.19 15.86
C VAL A 256 -8.68 -0.90 16.67
N ASN A 257 -9.66 -0.86 17.58
CA ASN A 257 -9.92 0.33 18.38
C ASN A 257 -8.82 0.54 19.44
N THR A 258 -8.39 -0.55 20.09
CA THR A 258 -7.29 -0.51 21.07
C THR A 258 -5.99 -0.05 20.40
N TRP A 259 -5.72 -0.53 19.20
CA TRP A 259 -4.58 -0.12 18.39
C TRP A 259 -4.58 1.39 18.10
N GLN A 260 -5.68 1.91 17.56
CA GLN A 260 -5.81 3.35 17.24
C GLN A 260 -5.70 4.24 18.49
N TRP A 261 -6.29 3.79 19.61
CA TRP A 261 -6.14 4.51 20.87
C TRP A 261 -4.70 4.52 21.36
N LEU A 262 -3.97 3.41 21.31
CA LEU A 262 -2.56 3.35 21.72
C LEU A 262 -1.68 4.30 20.91
N LEU A 263 -1.91 4.42 19.59
CA LEU A 263 -1.18 5.37 18.74
C LEU A 263 -1.37 6.83 19.20
N THR A 264 -2.49 7.14 19.85
CA THR A 264 -2.79 8.46 20.38
C THR A 264 -2.36 8.62 21.85
N ALA A 265 -2.54 7.58 22.66
CA ALA A 265 -2.31 7.60 24.09
C ALA A 265 -0.83 7.54 24.45
N LEU A 266 -0.02 6.76 23.73
CA LEU A 266 1.41 6.60 24.04
C LEU A 266 2.19 7.91 23.90
N PRO A 267 2.09 8.69 22.80
CA PRO A 267 2.81 9.96 22.69
C PRO A 267 2.37 10.97 23.75
N LYS A 268 1.07 11.04 24.06
CA LYS A 268 0.53 11.91 25.13
C LYS A 268 1.02 11.49 26.51
N ALA A 269 1.17 10.18 26.70
CA ALA A 269 1.79 9.63 27.88
C ALA A 269 3.32 9.83 27.89
N GLY A 270 3.94 10.58 26.99
CA GLY A 270 5.40 10.77 26.97
C GLY A 270 6.19 9.53 26.55
N LEU A 271 5.56 8.63 25.78
CA LEU A 271 6.16 7.43 25.19
C LEU A 271 6.14 7.59 23.65
N PRO A 272 7.12 8.26 23.05
CA PRO A 272 7.14 8.49 21.62
C PRO A 272 7.26 7.17 20.84
N ILE A 273 6.38 7.00 19.85
CA ILE A 273 6.35 5.83 19.00
C ILE A 273 7.43 5.97 17.92
N GLU A 274 8.31 4.98 17.80
CA GLU A 274 9.30 4.90 16.72
C GLU A 274 8.74 4.15 15.50
N GLN A 275 8.00 3.07 15.75
CA GLN A 275 7.48 2.20 14.69
C GLN A 275 6.17 1.55 15.15
N SER A 276 5.23 1.36 14.22
CA SER A 276 4.00 0.61 14.46
C SER A 276 3.67 -0.28 13.26
N SER A 277 3.28 -1.53 13.51
CA SER A 277 2.88 -2.52 12.51
C SER A 277 1.60 -3.22 12.93
N GLN A 278 0.46 -2.81 12.35
CA GLN A 278 -0.86 -3.33 12.74
C GLN A 278 -1.01 -4.82 12.42
N SER A 279 -0.50 -5.27 11.27
CA SER A 279 -0.56 -6.67 10.83
C SER A 279 0.23 -7.62 11.75
N GLN A 280 1.25 -7.10 12.43
CA GLN A 280 2.04 -7.84 13.43
C GLN A 280 1.58 -7.57 14.86
N GLY A 281 0.63 -6.65 15.06
CA GLY A 281 0.23 -6.18 16.39
C GLY A 281 1.38 -5.59 17.20
N LEU A 282 2.33 -4.90 16.56
CA LEU A 282 3.58 -4.47 17.20
C LEU A 282 3.74 -2.95 17.22
N ILE A 283 3.86 -2.35 18.41
CA ILE A 283 4.22 -0.94 18.58
C ILE A 283 5.57 -0.84 19.29
N VAL A 284 6.53 -0.17 18.67
CA VAL A 284 7.85 0.11 19.25
C VAL A 284 7.88 1.56 19.72
N PHE A 285 8.23 1.78 20.97
CA PHE A 285 8.36 3.11 21.55
C PHE A 285 9.69 3.25 22.29
N ASN A 286 10.20 4.47 22.37
CA ASN A 286 11.42 4.77 23.13
C ASN A 286 11.06 5.28 24.52
N TYR A 287 11.74 4.79 25.55
CA TYR A 287 11.61 5.25 26.93
C TYR A 287 12.88 5.95 27.36
N GLU A 288 12.80 7.22 27.78
CA GLU A 288 14.00 8.01 28.11
C GLU A 288 14.43 7.89 29.59
N GLY A 289 13.76 7.06 30.40
CA GLY A 289 14.07 6.83 31.81
C GLY A 289 13.36 7.77 32.78
N ASP A 290 13.49 7.49 34.08
CA ASP A 290 12.82 8.22 35.17
C ASP A 290 13.45 9.60 35.49
N ALA A 291 14.60 9.93 34.88
CA ALA A 291 15.45 11.07 35.28
C ALA A 291 15.66 12.15 34.20
N SER A 292 14.90 12.12 33.11
CA SER A 292 15.12 12.99 31.96
C SER A 292 13.93 13.93 31.74
N VAL A 293 14.17 15.17 32.17
CA VAL A 293 13.45 16.35 31.71
C VAL A 293 13.48 16.35 30.18
N SER A 294 12.30 16.34 29.56
CA SER A 294 12.08 16.06 28.15
C SER A 294 12.89 16.93 27.18
N MET A 295 13.65 16.30 26.27
CA MET A 295 14.08 16.95 25.03
C MET A 295 12.91 17.31 24.09
N LEU A 296 11.71 16.76 24.35
CA LEU A 296 10.44 17.14 23.70
C LEU A 296 9.78 18.40 24.30
N GLN A 297 10.22 18.93 25.45
CA GLN A 297 9.71 20.22 25.97
C GLN A 297 10.10 21.41 25.08
N VAL A 298 11.03 21.24 24.13
CA VAL A 298 11.49 22.31 23.25
C VAL A 298 10.72 22.36 21.92
N LEU A 299 9.96 21.32 21.54
CA LEU A 299 9.35 21.22 20.20
C LEU A 299 7.82 21.29 20.16
N THR A 300 7.11 21.33 21.29
CA THR A 300 5.64 21.39 21.32
C THR A 300 5.12 22.62 22.07
N PHE A 301 4.50 23.56 21.34
CA PHE A 301 3.72 24.69 21.86
C PHE A 301 2.38 24.28 22.50
N TRP A 302 2.36 23.28 23.37
CA TRP A 302 1.17 22.84 24.09
C TRP A 302 1.59 22.58 25.54
N GLU A 303 0.81 23.12 26.47
CA GLU A 303 0.93 23.22 27.94
C GLU A 303 1.91 22.30 28.70
N PRO A 304 2.46 22.76 29.83
CA PRO A 304 3.38 21.98 30.65
C PRO A 304 2.71 20.69 31.14
N VAL A 305 3.20 19.55 30.65
CA VAL A 305 2.82 18.22 31.14
C VAL A 305 3.49 18.00 32.49
N GLU A 306 2.69 17.64 33.50
CA GLU A 306 3.14 17.33 34.86
C GLU A 306 4.18 16.19 34.88
N GLU A 307 5.07 16.21 35.88
CA GLU A 307 6.06 15.16 36.13
C GLU A 307 5.41 13.77 36.05
N THR A 308 5.83 12.99 35.06
CA THR A 308 5.29 11.64 34.88
C THR A 308 6.01 10.67 35.81
N ASP A 309 5.26 9.93 36.62
CA ASP A 309 5.77 8.77 37.36
C ASP A 309 6.52 7.83 36.40
N GLY A 310 7.79 7.59 36.71
CA GLY A 310 8.66 6.74 35.91
C GLY A 310 8.21 5.28 35.91
N LEU A 311 8.40 4.57 34.79
CA LEU A 311 7.93 3.20 34.53
C LEU A 311 8.73 2.10 35.23
N ALA A 312 9.72 2.43 36.09
CA ALA A 312 10.65 1.45 36.66
C ALA A 312 11.37 0.60 35.58
N LEU A 313 11.65 1.24 34.45
CA LEU A 313 12.38 0.69 33.31
C LEU A 313 13.67 1.49 33.10
N SER A 314 14.70 0.84 32.58
CA SER A 314 15.89 1.55 32.08
C SER A 314 15.52 2.37 30.84
N SER A 315 16.25 3.43 30.54
CA SER A 315 16.08 4.10 29.25
C SER A 315 16.45 3.16 28.11
N GLY A 316 15.65 3.15 27.03
CA GLY A 316 15.84 2.25 25.90
C GLY A 316 14.55 1.99 25.12
N LYS A 317 14.67 1.11 24.12
CA LYS A 317 13.57 0.73 23.23
C LYS A 317 12.74 -0.39 23.85
N TYR A 318 11.42 -0.22 23.77
CA TYR A 318 10.45 -1.18 24.27
C TYR A 318 9.40 -1.48 23.21
N ARG A 319 8.80 -2.67 23.30
CA ARG A 319 7.82 -3.16 22.35
C ARG A 319 6.52 -3.52 23.06
N LEU A 320 5.40 -3.07 22.52
CA LEU A 320 4.07 -3.53 22.88
C LEU A 320 3.62 -4.53 21.83
N GLN A 321 3.37 -5.75 22.28
CA GLN A 321 2.75 -6.80 21.49
C GLN A 321 1.26 -6.86 21.82
N LEU A 322 0.43 -6.60 20.83
CA LEU A 322 -1.02 -6.70 20.91
C LEU A 322 -1.45 -8.04 20.33
N ALA A 323 -2.43 -8.68 20.98
CA ALA A 323 -3.09 -9.87 20.46
C ALA A 323 -4.61 -9.76 20.62
N ASP A 324 -5.33 -10.15 19.57
CA ASP A 324 -6.78 -10.17 19.54
C ASP A 324 -7.32 -11.37 20.34
N ARG A 325 -8.23 -11.10 21.27
CA ARG A 325 -8.96 -12.09 22.08
C ARG A 325 -10.46 -12.02 21.84
N GLY A 326 -10.88 -11.56 20.66
CA GLY A 326 -12.28 -11.42 20.26
C GLY A 326 -12.81 -10.03 20.57
N ASN A 327 -13.43 -9.87 21.75
CA ASN A 327 -13.94 -8.57 22.21
C ASN A 327 -12.95 -7.83 23.12
N GLU A 328 -11.79 -8.43 23.37
CA GLU A 328 -10.73 -7.90 24.23
C GLU A 328 -9.41 -7.94 23.47
N THR A 329 -8.47 -7.09 23.87
CA THR A 329 -7.12 -7.04 23.31
C THR A 329 -6.12 -7.14 24.44
N SER A 330 -5.21 -8.12 24.41
CA SER A 330 -4.10 -8.18 25.36
C SER A 330 -2.91 -7.36 24.83
N ILE A 331 -2.30 -6.58 25.70
CA ILE A 331 -1.15 -5.73 25.45
C ILE A 331 -0.01 -6.21 26.36
N THR A 332 0.98 -6.86 25.77
CA THR A 332 2.18 -7.36 26.47
C THR A 332 3.34 -6.41 26.24
N LEU A 333 4.05 -6.03 27.30
CA LEU A 333 5.23 -5.17 27.24
C LEU A 333 6.51 -6.02 27.23
N LEU A 334 7.34 -5.81 26.21
CA LEU A 334 8.56 -6.55 25.92
C LEU A 334 9.76 -5.60 25.82
N ASP A 335 10.94 -6.09 26.17
CA ASP A 335 12.21 -5.37 26.00
C ASP A 335 12.74 -5.44 24.55
N ASP A 336 13.87 -4.76 24.28
CA ASP A 336 14.53 -4.79 22.97
C ASP A 336 15.05 -6.20 22.58
N SER A 337 15.14 -7.13 23.52
CA SER A 337 15.47 -8.55 23.28
C SER A 337 14.23 -9.45 23.13
N ASN A 338 13.03 -8.87 23.03
CA ASN A 338 11.76 -9.56 22.90
C ASN A 338 11.38 -10.43 24.12
N LYS A 339 11.85 -10.06 25.32
CA LYS A 339 11.52 -10.73 26.58
C LYS A 339 10.49 -9.94 27.38
N PRO A 340 9.57 -10.60 28.10
CA PRO A 340 8.64 -9.92 29.00
C PRO A 340 9.38 -9.09 30.05
N VAL A 341 8.92 -7.86 30.26
CA VAL A 341 9.47 -7.00 31.31
C VAL A 341 8.92 -7.38 32.69
N LEU A 342 9.51 -6.80 33.74
CA LEU A 342 9.06 -7.00 35.12
C LEU A 342 7.58 -6.59 35.30
N ALA A 343 6.83 -7.36 36.08
CA ALA A 343 5.43 -7.10 36.42
C ALA A 343 5.17 -5.67 36.92
N SER A 344 6.11 -5.10 37.69
CA SER A 344 6.03 -3.73 38.20
C SER A 344 6.02 -2.67 37.09
N ALA A 345 6.75 -2.90 35.99
CA ALA A 345 6.75 -2.00 34.85
C ALA A 345 5.44 -2.06 34.07
N VAL A 346 4.85 -3.25 33.94
CA VAL A 346 3.52 -3.44 33.32
C VAL A 346 2.45 -2.73 34.14
N GLU A 347 2.49 -2.83 35.47
CA GLU A 347 1.56 -2.15 36.39
C GLU A 347 1.69 -0.63 36.31
N LYS A 348 2.91 -0.11 36.23
CA LYS A 348 3.13 1.34 36.06
C LYS A 348 2.70 1.84 34.69
N LEU A 349 2.94 1.08 33.63
CA LEU A 349 2.44 1.40 32.29
C LEU A 349 0.91 1.42 32.29
N TYR A 350 0.28 0.44 32.93
CA TYR A 350 -1.17 0.39 33.13
C TYR A 350 -1.70 1.66 33.81
N GLN A 351 -1.12 2.06 34.95
CA GLN A 351 -1.52 3.27 35.67
C GLN A 351 -1.35 4.53 34.80
N ARG A 352 -0.25 4.61 34.04
CA ARG A 352 0.03 5.73 33.14
C ARG A 352 -0.98 5.82 32.01
N LEU A 353 -1.30 4.68 31.36
CA LEU A 353 -2.26 4.60 30.28
C LEU A 353 -3.71 4.79 30.75
N GLN A 354 -4.03 4.39 31.98
CA GLN A 354 -5.36 4.57 32.56
C GLN A 354 -5.76 6.05 32.62
N LYS A 355 -4.81 6.96 32.85
CA LYS A 355 -5.02 8.43 32.81
C LYS A 355 -5.51 8.92 31.43
N TYR A 356 -5.24 8.16 30.37
CA TYR A 356 -5.59 8.48 28.98
C TYR A 356 -6.70 7.57 28.41
N SER A 357 -7.38 6.79 29.26
CA SER A 357 -8.51 5.92 28.87
C SER A 357 -9.69 6.66 28.25
N ASN A 358 -9.87 7.94 28.61
CA ASN A 358 -10.91 8.83 28.08
C ASN A 358 -10.51 9.56 26.79
N VAL A 359 -9.29 9.36 26.28
CA VAL A 359 -8.84 10.00 25.04
C VAL A 359 -9.47 9.26 23.86
N ALA A 360 -10.31 9.94 23.09
CA ALA A 360 -10.88 9.35 21.87
C ALA A 360 -9.75 9.00 20.87
N PRO A 361 -9.81 7.82 20.22
CA PRO A 361 -8.84 7.46 19.19
C PRO A 361 -8.92 8.49 18.05
N VAL A 362 -7.77 9.06 17.67
CA VAL A 362 -7.67 9.77 16.39
C VAL A 362 -7.56 8.70 15.32
N VAL A 363 -8.45 8.74 14.33
CA VAL A 363 -8.41 7.83 13.19
C VAL A 363 -7.15 8.14 12.38
N ILE A 364 -6.05 7.45 12.69
CA ILE A 364 -4.85 7.45 11.88
C ILE A 364 -5.04 6.31 10.89
N ALA A 365 -5.31 6.64 9.63
CA ALA A 365 -5.36 5.67 8.55
C ALA A 365 -3.98 4.99 8.42
N ASP A 366 -3.99 3.66 8.34
CA ASP A 366 -2.82 2.84 8.06
C ASP A 366 -2.20 3.27 6.71
N THR A 367 -1.15 4.09 6.72
CA THR A 367 -0.32 4.31 5.53
C THR A 367 0.72 3.21 5.42
N ALA A 368 0.25 2.03 5.03
CA ALA A 368 1.08 1.03 4.35
C ALA A 368 0.89 1.23 2.83
N GLY A 369 1.73 2.10 2.26
CA GLY A 369 2.08 2.18 0.84
C GLY A 369 0.96 2.09 -0.22
N THR A 370 0.43 3.22 -0.68
CA THR A 370 0.46 3.68 -2.09
C THR A 370 -0.38 4.96 -2.25
N GLY A 371 0.16 5.93 -3.00
CA GLY A 371 -0.62 6.97 -3.65
C GLY A 371 -1.03 8.17 -2.77
N ALA A 372 -0.41 9.31 -3.04
CA ALA A 372 -0.84 10.60 -2.52
C ALA A 372 -2.30 10.89 -2.89
N GLN A 373 -3.15 11.12 -1.89
CA GLN A 373 -4.40 11.85 -2.07
C GLN A 373 -4.62 12.84 -0.93
N LYS A 374 -4.66 14.10 -1.33
CA LYS A 374 -4.95 15.29 -0.54
C LYS A 374 -6.20 15.09 0.32
N VAL A 375 -6.06 15.26 1.63
CA VAL A 375 -7.18 15.55 2.52
C VAL A 375 -7.15 17.04 2.82
N ALA A 376 -8.25 17.71 2.48
CA ALA A 376 -8.45 19.14 2.63
C ALA A 376 -8.40 19.57 4.11
N ALA A 377 -7.58 20.57 4.41
CA ALA A 377 -7.60 21.30 5.67
C ALA A 377 -8.04 22.75 5.43
N GLN A 378 -9.00 23.20 6.22
CA GLN A 378 -9.39 24.59 6.43
C GLN A 378 -8.94 25.00 7.85
N PRO A 379 -8.75 26.29 8.17
CA PRO A 379 -7.46 26.97 8.02
C PRO A 379 -6.85 27.37 9.39
N GLN A 380 -5.52 27.30 9.52
CA GLN A 380 -4.75 27.98 10.57
C GLN A 380 -3.35 28.37 10.02
N PRO A 381 -2.69 29.41 10.56
CA PRO A 381 -2.34 30.63 9.84
C PRO A 381 -1.02 30.54 9.07
N GLU A 382 -0.96 31.33 8.00
CA GLU A 382 0.15 31.50 7.05
C GLU A 382 1.54 31.62 7.71
N ALA A 383 2.42 30.65 7.43
CA ALA A 383 3.87 30.85 7.44
C ALA A 383 4.35 30.82 5.99
N ILE A 384 4.66 32.01 5.47
CA ILE A 384 5.04 32.26 4.08
C ILE A 384 6.35 31.52 3.78
N SER A 385 6.28 30.42 3.03
CA SER A 385 7.44 29.67 2.54
C SER A 385 8.08 30.38 1.34
N GLN A 386 8.93 31.37 1.62
CA GLN A 386 9.70 32.07 0.59
C GLN A 386 10.82 31.17 0.02
N PRO A 387 11.15 31.28 -1.28
CA PRO A 387 12.31 30.61 -1.87
C PRO A 387 13.60 31.16 -1.27
N ILE A 388 14.61 30.30 -1.08
CA ILE A 388 15.95 30.72 -0.60
C ILE A 388 16.87 30.81 -1.81
N HIS A 389 17.39 32.00 -2.10
CA HIS A 389 18.37 32.24 -3.15
C HIS A 389 19.79 32.06 -2.61
N LEU A 390 20.44 30.97 -3.01
CA LEU A 390 21.87 30.76 -2.80
C LEU A 390 22.66 31.39 -3.95
N VAL A 391 23.40 32.48 -3.68
CA VAL A 391 24.13 33.27 -4.69
C VAL A 391 25.64 33.17 -4.46
N LYS A 392 26.39 33.03 -5.56
CA LYS A 392 27.86 33.06 -5.54
C LYS A 392 28.36 34.50 -5.47
N THR A 393 29.04 34.86 -4.38
CA THR A 393 29.80 36.11 -4.24
C THR A 393 31.26 35.89 -4.65
N LYS A 394 32.09 36.96 -4.63
CA LYS A 394 33.48 36.91 -5.09
C LYS A 394 34.33 35.87 -4.34
N ASP A 395 33.99 35.60 -3.08
CA ASP A 395 34.77 34.73 -2.19
C ASP A 395 33.96 33.60 -1.50
N ALA A 396 32.61 33.59 -1.59
CA ALA A 396 31.77 32.59 -0.91
C ALA A 396 30.37 32.41 -1.52
N TRP A 397 29.69 31.30 -1.19
CA TRP A 397 28.26 31.10 -1.50
C TRP A 397 27.40 31.53 -0.30
N VAL A 398 26.47 32.46 -0.54
CA VAL A 398 25.66 33.09 0.51
C VAL A 398 24.17 32.93 0.19
N ALA A 399 23.41 32.43 1.16
CA ALA A 399 21.96 32.34 1.12
C ALA A 399 21.31 33.59 1.69
N ASP A 400 20.23 34.07 1.09
CA ASP A 400 19.49 35.27 1.47
C ASP A 400 18.47 35.06 2.62
N ALA A 401 18.68 34.04 3.46
CA ALA A 401 17.82 33.70 4.58
C ALA A 401 18.64 33.47 5.87
N PRO A 402 18.01 33.51 7.06
CA PRO A 402 18.69 33.21 8.33
C PRO A 402 19.18 31.76 8.37
N ALA A 403 20.29 31.53 9.09
CA ALA A 403 20.97 30.23 9.11
C ALA A 403 20.05 29.07 9.54
N ASP A 404 19.12 29.29 10.46
CA ASP A 404 18.18 28.26 10.91
C ASP A 404 17.21 27.81 9.79
N GLN A 405 16.75 28.77 8.97
CA GLN A 405 15.90 28.48 7.82
C GLN A 405 16.68 27.80 6.71
N VAL A 406 17.92 28.25 6.46
CA VAL A 406 18.82 27.66 5.46
C VAL A 406 19.17 26.24 5.86
N LEU A 407 19.50 25.99 7.13
CA LEU A 407 19.83 24.67 7.67
C LEU A 407 18.66 23.68 7.54
N SER A 408 17.46 24.09 7.93
CA SER A 408 16.25 23.27 7.84
C SER A 408 15.87 22.93 6.40
N ARG A 409 16.04 23.88 5.47
CA ARG A 409 15.80 23.64 4.04
C ARG A 409 16.88 22.80 3.39
N MET A 410 18.14 23.07 3.70
CA MET A 410 19.28 22.33 3.14
C MET A 410 19.26 20.87 3.54
N SER A 411 18.87 20.53 4.78
CA SER A 411 18.77 19.13 5.21
C SER A 411 17.73 18.36 4.39
N ALA A 412 16.56 18.94 4.11
CA ALA A 412 15.56 18.29 3.28
C ALA A 412 16.02 18.08 1.81
N GLU A 413 16.71 19.06 1.24
CA GLU A 413 17.11 19.03 -0.17
C GLU A 413 18.40 18.22 -0.43
N LEU A 414 19.33 18.17 0.52
CA LEU A 414 20.58 17.39 0.39
C LEU A 414 20.30 15.89 0.22
N SER A 415 19.28 15.35 0.90
CA SER A 415 18.85 13.97 0.72
C SER A 415 18.37 13.67 -0.71
N GLN A 416 17.74 14.64 -1.38
CA GLN A 416 17.34 14.49 -2.79
C GLN A 416 18.53 14.59 -3.75
N LEU A 417 19.64 15.18 -3.30
CA LEU A 417 20.88 15.32 -4.06
C LEU A 417 21.87 14.17 -3.80
N GLY A 418 21.39 13.07 -3.22
CA GLY A 418 22.19 11.85 -3.01
C GLY A 418 23.08 11.88 -1.77
N TRP A 419 22.90 12.84 -0.87
CA TRP A 419 23.64 12.93 0.39
C TRP A 419 22.87 12.24 1.52
N VAL A 420 23.54 11.35 2.25
CA VAL A 420 22.96 10.70 3.43
C VAL A 420 23.30 11.53 4.66
N ILE A 421 22.31 12.22 5.23
CA ILE A 421 22.51 13.04 6.43
C ILE A 421 22.71 12.13 7.63
N LYS A 422 23.84 12.29 8.33
CA LYS A 422 24.14 11.57 9.57
C LYS A 422 23.69 12.34 10.79
N GLN A 423 23.94 13.65 10.79
CA GLN A 423 23.65 14.50 11.93
C GLN A 423 23.42 15.94 11.46
N THR A 424 22.45 16.63 12.04
CA THR A 424 22.27 18.07 11.86
C THR A 424 22.33 18.72 13.23
N ASN A 425 23.26 19.64 13.42
CA ASN A 425 23.45 20.37 14.66
C ASN A 425 23.05 21.83 14.44
N THR A 426 21.86 22.20 14.90
CA THR A 426 21.32 23.56 14.79
C THR A 426 22.11 24.57 15.62
N ALA A 427 22.59 24.19 16.80
CA ALA A 427 23.38 25.07 17.66
C ALA A 427 24.77 25.39 17.07
N ALA A 428 25.38 24.42 16.37
CA ALA A 428 26.65 24.61 15.67
C ALA A 428 26.49 25.01 14.19
N GLN A 429 25.25 25.21 13.73
CA GLN A 429 24.90 25.51 12.32
C GLN A 429 25.61 24.56 11.33
N ARG A 430 25.56 23.26 11.60
CA ARG A 430 26.37 22.25 10.91
C ARG A 430 25.53 21.05 10.46
N ILE A 431 25.77 20.56 9.25
CA ILE A 431 25.19 19.31 8.73
C ILE A 431 26.32 18.33 8.40
N ASP A 432 26.34 17.20 9.09
CA ASP A 432 27.22 16.08 8.77
C ASP A 432 26.51 15.15 7.78
N ALA A 433 27.10 14.98 6.61
CA ALA A 433 26.52 14.20 5.52
C ALA A 433 27.56 13.25 4.92
N GLU A 434 27.11 12.10 4.44
CA GLU A 434 27.93 11.13 3.74
C GLU A 434 27.55 11.15 2.25
N TYR A 435 28.57 11.19 1.39
CA TYR A 435 28.41 11.08 -0.05
C TYR A 435 28.98 9.75 -0.52
N THR A 436 28.25 9.06 -1.39
CA THR A 436 28.70 7.83 -2.04
C THR A 436 28.75 8.07 -3.53
N VAL A 437 29.93 7.92 -4.13
CA VAL A 437 30.10 7.99 -5.58
C VAL A 437 29.26 6.88 -6.22
N PRO A 438 28.30 7.20 -7.10
CA PRO A 438 27.56 6.18 -7.82
C PRO A 438 28.54 5.45 -8.76
N GLU A 439 28.79 4.16 -8.50
CA GLU A 439 29.58 3.33 -9.40
C GLU A 439 28.81 3.19 -10.71
N GLY A 440 29.44 3.55 -11.83
CA GLY A 440 28.85 3.46 -13.16
C GLY A 440 28.71 2.00 -13.61
N SER A 441 27.82 1.24 -12.98
CA SER A 441 27.43 -0.09 -13.43
C SER A 441 26.15 0.01 -14.26
N LEU A 442 26.19 -0.51 -15.49
CA LEU A 442 25.05 -0.60 -16.41
C LEU A 442 23.85 -1.37 -15.84
N LEU A 443 24.02 -2.08 -14.70
CA LEU A 443 22.97 -2.83 -14.02
C LEU A 443 22.12 -1.96 -13.07
N ASP A 444 22.61 -0.81 -12.58
CA ASP A 444 21.83 0.09 -11.70
C ASP A 444 20.81 0.94 -12.46
N ALA A 445 20.92 1.04 -13.79
CA ALA A 445 19.93 1.68 -14.65
C ALA A 445 18.57 0.95 -14.68
N PHE A 446 18.51 -0.29 -14.18
CA PHE A 446 17.27 -1.08 -14.07
C PHE A 446 16.60 -0.98 -12.68
N ALA A 447 17.20 -0.28 -11.71
CA ALA A 447 16.58 0.00 -10.42
C ALA A 447 15.69 1.25 -10.51
N ILE A 448 14.45 1.07 -10.98
CA ILE A 448 13.47 2.15 -11.28
C ILE A 448 13.02 2.98 -10.04
N TRP A 449 13.53 2.70 -8.83
CA TRP A 449 13.00 3.26 -7.57
C TRP A 449 13.98 4.08 -6.72
N LYS A 450 15.19 4.38 -7.21
CA LYS A 450 16.17 5.22 -6.48
C LYS A 450 16.59 6.41 -7.34
N PRO A 451 16.42 7.68 -6.88
CA PRO A 451 16.92 8.83 -7.64
C PRO A 451 18.44 8.72 -7.76
N LEU A 452 18.94 8.65 -8.99
CA LEU A 452 20.38 8.59 -9.27
C LEU A 452 21.05 9.82 -8.67
N ALA A 453 21.93 9.60 -7.68
CA ALA A 453 22.70 10.67 -7.07
C ALA A 453 23.55 11.38 -8.15
N PRO A 454 23.58 12.72 -8.18
CA PRO A 454 24.46 13.45 -9.09
C PRO A 454 25.94 13.12 -8.81
N TYR A 455 26.69 12.78 -9.87
CA TYR A 455 28.14 12.59 -9.78
C TYR A 455 28.85 13.94 -9.72
N TYR A 456 29.48 14.25 -8.59
CA TYR A 456 30.34 15.42 -8.43
C TYR A 456 31.79 15.09 -8.79
N LYS A 457 32.33 15.73 -9.84
CA LYS A 457 33.67 15.44 -10.33
C LYS A 457 34.72 15.89 -9.32
N GLY A 458 35.53 14.94 -8.84
CA GLY A 458 36.60 15.20 -7.85
C GLY A 458 36.14 15.14 -6.39
N LEU A 459 34.92 14.64 -6.12
CA LEU A 459 34.44 14.33 -4.77
C LEU A 459 34.49 12.80 -4.56
N GLU A 460 35.24 12.36 -3.57
CA GLU A 460 35.36 10.93 -3.23
C GLU A 460 34.23 10.49 -2.29
N SER A 461 33.95 9.18 -2.25
CA SER A 461 33.00 8.63 -1.27
C SER A 461 33.53 8.84 0.15
N GLY A 462 32.73 9.44 1.02
CA GLY A 462 33.14 9.73 2.39
C GLY A 462 32.23 10.71 3.11
N SER A 463 32.57 10.98 4.37
CA SER A 463 31.89 11.96 5.20
C SER A 463 32.33 13.37 4.85
N TYR A 464 31.40 14.32 4.86
CA TYR A 464 31.63 15.75 4.66
C TYR A 464 30.75 16.56 5.61
N ILE A 465 31.13 17.81 5.79
CA ILE A 465 30.51 18.72 6.74
C ILE A 465 30.08 19.98 5.99
N PHE A 466 28.79 20.30 6.01
CA PHE A 466 28.31 21.61 5.61
C PHE A 466 28.26 22.51 6.84
N GLN A 467 29.13 23.50 6.88
CA GLN A 467 29.16 24.52 7.93
C GLN A 467 28.44 25.77 7.43
N LEU A 468 27.47 26.23 8.18
CA LEU A 468 26.75 27.48 7.94
C LEU A 468 27.27 28.55 8.90
N THR A 469 27.52 29.75 8.38
CA THR A 469 27.99 30.89 9.16
C THR A 469 27.10 32.09 8.88
N GLN A 470 26.42 32.60 9.91
CA GLN A 470 25.59 33.80 9.79
C GLN A 470 26.45 35.04 9.52
N LEU A 471 26.15 35.76 8.44
CA LEU A 471 26.75 37.05 8.07
C LEU A 471 25.71 38.18 8.21
N GLU A 472 26.17 39.44 8.18
CA GLU A 472 25.29 40.63 8.21
C GLU A 472 24.26 40.67 7.07
N LYS A 473 24.55 40.00 5.94
CA LYS A 473 23.68 39.94 4.75
C LYS A 473 23.50 38.50 4.24
N GLY A 474 23.04 37.61 5.12
CA GLY A 474 22.67 36.23 4.78
C GLY A 474 23.50 35.18 5.51
N THR A 475 23.47 33.94 5.03
CA THR A 475 24.21 32.83 5.62
C THR A 475 25.19 32.24 4.62
N GLN A 476 26.47 32.23 4.96
CA GLN A 476 27.51 31.58 4.17
C GLN A 476 27.43 30.07 4.36
N VAL A 477 27.57 29.32 3.27
CA VAL A 477 27.64 27.85 3.28
C VAL A 477 29.04 27.41 2.86
N GLU A 478 29.69 26.60 3.69
CA GLU A 478 31.01 26.04 3.43
C GLU A 478 31.01 24.51 3.54
N LEU A 479 31.68 23.83 2.62
CA LEU A 479 31.79 22.38 2.52
C LEU A 479 33.21 21.97 2.94
N LEU A 480 33.30 21.24 4.03
CA LEU A 480 34.53 20.81 4.67
C LEU A 480 34.64 19.28 4.66
N THR A 481 35.88 18.78 4.63
CA THR A 481 36.18 17.37 4.89
C THR A 481 36.09 17.06 6.39
N PRO A 482 36.13 15.78 6.82
CA PRO A 482 36.12 15.42 8.24
C PRO A 482 37.32 15.98 9.03
N ALA A 483 38.41 16.28 8.32
CA ALA A 483 39.59 16.95 8.87
C ALA A 483 39.45 18.49 8.92
N GLN A 484 38.24 19.03 8.70
CA GLN A 484 37.92 20.47 8.64
C GLN A 484 38.70 21.25 7.57
N GLN A 485 39.13 20.57 6.49
CA GLN A 485 39.76 21.22 5.35
C GLN A 485 38.69 21.56 4.30
N ALA A 486 38.74 22.77 3.73
CA ALA A 486 37.83 23.18 2.68
C ALA A 486 37.97 22.31 1.44
N VAL A 487 36.84 21.84 0.90
CA VAL A 487 36.81 21.09 -0.37
C VAL A 487 37.24 22.02 -1.51
N PRO A 488 38.05 21.55 -2.49
CA PRO A 488 38.51 22.39 -3.60
C PRO A 488 37.35 23.12 -4.29
N ALA A 489 37.52 24.43 -4.53
CA ALA A 489 36.44 25.30 -5.02
C ALA A 489 35.75 24.79 -6.30
N ALA A 490 36.49 24.16 -7.21
CA ALA A 490 35.95 23.58 -8.45
C ALA A 490 35.00 22.40 -8.22
N THR A 491 35.19 21.65 -7.12
CA THR A 491 34.32 20.53 -6.72
C THR A 491 33.15 21.05 -5.88
N ALA A 492 33.42 21.92 -4.91
CA ALA A 492 32.40 22.50 -4.05
C ALA A 492 31.36 23.34 -4.85
N ASP A 493 31.81 24.07 -5.89
CA ASP A 493 30.92 24.83 -6.78
C ASP A 493 29.84 23.96 -7.45
N GLN A 494 30.16 22.71 -7.81
CA GLN A 494 29.18 21.79 -8.41
C GLN A 494 28.09 21.41 -7.41
N VAL A 495 28.47 21.20 -6.14
CA VAL A 495 27.54 20.89 -5.05
C VAL A 495 26.65 22.08 -4.74
N TYR A 496 27.22 23.29 -4.64
CA TYR A 496 26.45 24.51 -4.36
C TYR A 496 25.50 24.88 -5.50
N GLN A 497 25.88 24.67 -6.76
CA GLN A 497 24.97 24.89 -7.89
C GLN A 497 23.77 23.93 -7.88
N ALA A 498 24.00 22.66 -7.55
CA ALA A 498 22.92 21.67 -7.42
C ALA A 498 21.98 22.04 -6.27
N LEU A 499 22.54 22.49 -5.15
CA LEU A 499 21.79 22.96 -3.98
C LEU A 499 21.01 24.25 -4.28
N ALA A 500 21.61 25.23 -4.95
CA ALA A 500 20.96 26.49 -5.33
C ALA A 500 19.73 26.24 -6.21
N LYS A 501 19.82 25.30 -7.15
CA LYS A 501 18.69 24.94 -8.03
C LYS A 501 17.52 24.35 -7.23
N LYS A 502 17.80 23.60 -6.16
CA LYS A 502 16.77 22.98 -5.32
C LYS A 502 16.15 23.95 -4.32
N LEU A 503 16.96 24.78 -3.66
CA LEU A 503 16.50 25.76 -2.69
C LEU A 503 15.62 26.88 -3.29
N GLN A 504 15.76 27.15 -4.59
CA GLN A 504 14.93 28.11 -5.32
C GLN A 504 13.53 27.58 -5.69
N VAL A 505 13.31 26.26 -5.65
CA VAL A 505 12.02 25.67 -6.00
C VAL A 505 11.09 25.80 -4.79
N LYS A 506 9.94 26.48 -4.98
CA LYS A 506 8.89 26.56 -3.96
C LYS A 506 8.51 25.14 -3.55
N ALA A 507 8.60 24.82 -2.25
CA ALA A 507 8.28 23.49 -1.74
C ALA A 507 6.94 23.04 -2.32
N LYS A 508 6.98 21.96 -3.11
CA LYS A 508 5.79 21.38 -3.75
C LYS A 508 5.15 20.49 -2.68
N GLU A 509 4.08 20.98 -2.06
CA GLU A 509 3.23 20.19 -1.16
C GLU A 509 2.57 19.00 -1.87
#